data_AF-A0AAV9D2S4-F1
#
_entry.id   AF-A0AAV9D2S4-F1
#
_cell.length_a   1.000
_cell.length_b   1.000
_cell.length_c   1.000
_cell.angle_alpha   90.00
_cell.angle_beta   90.00
_cell.angle_gamma   90.00
#
_symmetry.space_group_name_H-M   'P 1'
#
loop_
_entity.id
_entity.type
_entity.pdbx_description
1 polymer ?
#
loop_
_entity_poly.entity_id
_entity_poly.type
_entity_poly.pdbx_seq_one_letter_code
_entity_poly.pdbx_strand_id
1 'polypeptide(L)'
;MKVYFDASRQDHQEALRALWYATYPDQELHGLISDQWKEMGWQGKDPSTDFRGGGFISLENLLFFAKTFTIMRSIAQTSFQLLLNKQGGKRATWEYPFAAAGVNITYMIMQMLDLHSSKPRTFVRAVFIQMLSEDEWAFDLLYCVAFMVLDKQWLEKSATYMDFNVFDLPIMKA
;
A
#
# COMPACT_ATOMS: atom_id res chain seq x y z
N MET A 1 -5.99 10.34 -16.18
CA MET A 1 -7.39 9.96 -15.87
C MET A 1 -7.32 9.04 -14.66
N LYS A 2 -8.09 9.29 -13.59
CA LYS A 2 -8.09 8.42 -12.41
C LYS A 2 -8.78 7.11 -12.77
N VAL A 3 -8.08 5.98 -12.71
CA VAL A 3 -8.65 4.65 -12.94
C VAL A 3 -9.19 4.14 -11.60
N TYR A 4 -10.50 3.97 -11.50
CA TYR A 4 -11.13 3.39 -10.32
C TYR A 4 -11.05 1.87 -10.37
N PHE A 5 -10.98 1.23 -9.21
CA PHE A 5 -11.14 -0.22 -9.15
C PHE A 5 -12.56 -0.60 -9.60
N ASP A 6 -12.67 -1.58 -10.49
CA ASP A 6 -13.93 -2.10 -10.99
C ASP A 6 -13.99 -3.61 -10.74
N ALA A 7 -14.90 -4.02 -9.86
CA ALA A 7 -15.06 -5.42 -9.49
C ALA A 7 -15.60 -6.29 -10.64
N SER A 8 -16.18 -5.70 -11.69
CA SER A 8 -16.67 -6.43 -12.87
C SER A 8 -15.56 -6.71 -13.89
N ARG A 9 -14.44 -5.98 -13.81
CA ARG A 9 -13.32 -6.10 -14.74
C ARG A 9 -12.40 -7.25 -14.38
N GLN A 10 -12.16 -8.13 -15.35
CA GLN A 10 -11.36 -9.34 -15.14
C GLN A 10 -9.91 -9.03 -14.76
N ASP A 11 -9.28 -8.06 -15.42
CA ASP A 11 -7.90 -7.64 -15.14
C ASP A 11 -7.74 -7.07 -13.72
N HIS A 12 -8.75 -6.34 -13.23
CA HIS A 12 -8.74 -5.81 -11.86
C HIS A 12 -8.87 -6.94 -10.82
N GLN A 13 -9.74 -7.90 -11.09
CA GLN A 13 -9.88 -9.08 -10.23
C GLN A 13 -8.61 -9.93 -10.22
N GLU A 14 -7.97 -10.11 -11.38
CA GLU A 14 -6.71 -10.85 -11.52
C GLU A 14 -5.57 -10.18 -10.74
N ALA A 15 -5.46 -8.85 -10.78
CA ALA A 15 -4.49 -8.12 -9.97
C ALA A 15 -4.71 -8.36 -8.46
N LEU A 16 -5.96 -8.40 -8.01
CA LEU A 16 -6.31 -8.67 -6.62
C LEU A 16 -5.95 -10.11 -6.20
N ARG A 17 -6.24 -11.10 -7.06
CA ARG A 17 -5.79 -12.50 -6.84
C ARG A 17 -4.27 -12.60 -6.80
N ALA A 18 -3.59 -11.92 -7.72
CA ALA A 18 -2.13 -11.90 -7.77
C ALA A 18 -1.54 -11.30 -6.50
N LEU A 19 -2.17 -10.27 -5.92
CA LEU A 19 -1.74 -9.69 -4.65
C LEU A 19 -1.87 -10.70 -3.50
N TRP A 20 -2.99 -11.42 -3.44
CA TRP A 20 -3.17 -12.48 -2.44
C TRP A 20 -2.05 -13.51 -2.52
N TYR A 21 -1.83 -14.12 -3.68
CA TYR A 21 -0.83 -15.17 -3.84
C TYR A 21 0.62 -14.67 -3.74
N ALA A 22 0.89 -13.40 -4.02
CA ALA A 22 2.18 -12.80 -3.73
C ALA A 22 2.43 -12.66 -2.23
N THR A 23 1.37 -12.49 -1.44
CA THR A 23 1.42 -12.27 0.02
C THR A 23 1.37 -13.60 0.79
N TYR A 24 0.50 -14.51 0.37
CA TYR A 24 0.25 -15.82 0.97
C TYR A 24 0.38 -16.92 -0.10
N PRO A 25 1.60 -17.25 -0.54
CA PRO A 25 1.82 -18.20 -1.64
C PRO A 25 1.29 -19.61 -1.36
N ASP A 26 1.22 -19.98 -0.07
CA ASP A 26 0.81 -21.31 0.39
C ASP A 26 -0.66 -21.36 0.88
N GLN A 27 -1.45 -20.30 0.66
CA GLN A 27 -2.87 -20.24 1.06
C GLN A 27 -3.79 -20.01 -0.12
N GLU A 28 -4.78 -20.89 -0.28
CA GLU A 28 -5.82 -20.69 -1.29
C GLU A 28 -6.73 -19.51 -0.95
N LEU A 29 -7.07 -18.72 -1.98
CA LEU A 29 -8.05 -17.67 -1.88
C LEU A 29 -9.45 -18.26 -2.08
N HIS A 30 -10.29 -18.23 -1.04
CA HIS A 30 -11.67 -18.73 -1.10
C HIS A 30 -12.58 -17.85 -1.95
N GLY A 31 -12.25 -16.56 -2.09
CA GLY A 31 -13.00 -15.64 -2.92
C GLY A 31 -12.53 -14.19 -2.81
N LEU A 32 -12.87 -13.38 -3.81
CA LEU A 32 -12.60 -11.94 -3.82
C LEU A 32 -13.35 -11.17 -2.72
N ILE A 33 -14.40 -11.78 -2.16
CA ILE A 33 -15.10 -11.30 -0.97
C ILE A 33 -15.06 -12.43 0.07
N SER A 34 -14.24 -12.28 1.10
CA SER A 34 -14.04 -13.29 2.15
C SER A 34 -13.38 -12.68 3.38
N ASP A 35 -13.51 -13.32 4.55
CA ASP A 35 -12.87 -12.83 5.77
C ASP A 35 -11.33 -12.90 5.73
N GLN A 36 -10.75 -13.67 4.80
CA GLN A 36 -9.31 -13.80 4.61
C GLN A 36 -8.63 -12.45 4.38
N TRP A 37 -9.32 -11.52 3.70
CA TRP A 37 -8.78 -10.18 3.46
C TRP A 37 -8.53 -9.39 4.76
N LYS A 38 -9.28 -9.65 5.84
CA LYS A 38 -9.00 -8.99 7.11
C LYS A 38 -7.64 -9.40 7.69
N GLU A 39 -7.16 -10.60 7.38
CA GLU A 39 -5.84 -11.08 7.82
C GLU A 39 -4.69 -10.29 7.16
N MET A 40 -4.93 -9.78 5.96
CA MET A 40 -4.01 -8.89 5.24
C MET A 40 -4.13 -7.42 5.67
N GLY A 41 -5.06 -7.09 6.57
CA GLY A 41 -5.28 -5.73 7.05
C GLY A 41 -6.16 -4.87 6.14
N TRP A 42 -7.04 -5.47 5.34
CA TRP A 42 -8.14 -4.75 4.68
C TRP A 42 -9.20 -4.35 5.71
N GLN A 43 -9.92 -3.23 5.51
CA GLN A 43 -10.92 -2.76 6.47
C GLN A 43 -12.12 -3.71 6.58
N GLY A 44 -12.41 -4.46 5.52
CA GLY A 44 -13.54 -5.38 5.45
C GLY A 44 -13.21 -6.66 4.69
N LYS A 45 -14.25 -7.46 4.47
CA LYS A 45 -14.17 -8.70 3.68
C LYS A 45 -14.08 -8.46 2.16
N ASP A 46 -14.30 -7.23 1.73
CA ASP A 46 -14.36 -6.81 0.33
C ASP A 46 -13.34 -5.67 0.09
N PRO A 47 -12.14 -5.99 -0.43
CA PRO A 47 -11.10 -5.00 -0.73
C PRO A 47 -11.55 -3.90 -1.68
N SER A 48 -12.56 -4.15 -2.52
CA SER A 48 -13.02 -3.15 -3.50
C SER A 48 -13.48 -1.84 -2.83
N THR A 49 -13.94 -1.94 -1.58
CA THR A 49 -14.49 -0.81 -0.82
C THR A 49 -13.42 0.15 -0.30
N ASP A 50 -12.16 -0.30 -0.22
CA ASP A 50 -11.02 0.45 0.30
C ASP A 50 -10.35 1.33 -0.78
N PHE A 51 -10.47 0.98 -2.06
CA PHE A 51 -9.79 1.68 -3.17
C PHE A 51 -10.37 3.06 -3.55
N ARG A 52 -11.24 3.67 -2.74
CA ARG A 52 -11.90 4.95 -3.08
C ARG A 52 -10.90 6.12 -3.18
N GLY A 53 -9.94 6.15 -2.27
CA GLY A 53 -8.87 7.16 -2.22
C GLY A 53 -7.86 6.97 -3.33
N GLY A 54 -7.11 5.87 -3.28
CA GLY A 54 -6.00 5.56 -4.20
C GLY A 54 -6.42 5.07 -5.59
N GLY A 55 -7.61 4.49 -5.76
CA GLY A 55 -8.02 3.88 -7.03
C GLY A 55 -7.25 2.61 -7.37
N PHE A 56 -7.31 2.17 -8.63
CA PHE A 56 -6.70 0.91 -9.06
C PHE A 56 -5.17 0.89 -8.90
N ILE A 57 -4.50 2.02 -9.09
CA ILE A 57 -3.04 2.15 -8.91
C ILE A 57 -2.57 1.73 -7.51
N SER A 58 -3.39 1.92 -6.48
CA SER A 58 -3.03 1.47 -5.12
C SER A 58 -2.97 -0.06 -4.97
N LEU A 59 -3.76 -0.79 -5.75
CA LEU A 59 -3.66 -2.24 -5.86
C LEU A 59 -2.37 -2.62 -6.61
N GLU A 60 -2.05 -1.92 -7.70
CA GLU A 60 -0.82 -2.15 -8.46
C GLU A 60 0.42 -1.90 -7.60
N ASN A 61 0.44 -0.83 -6.80
CA ASN A 61 1.54 -0.54 -5.89
C ASN A 61 1.67 -1.59 -4.77
N LEU A 62 0.56 -2.02 -4.17
CA LEU A 62 0.56 -3.11 -3.20
C LEU A 62 1.11 -4.41 -3.81
N LEU A 63 0.71 -4.72 -5.04
CA LEU A 63 1.18 -5.89 -5.77
C LEU A 63 2.67 -5.79 -6.12
N PHE A 64 3.12 -4.62 -6.59
CA PHE A 64 4.52 -4.35 -6.87
C PHE A 64 5.36 -4.51 -5.60
N PHE A 65 4.90 -3.95 -4.48
CA PHE A 65 5.55 -4.10 -3.19
C PHE A 65 5.64 -5.56 -2.78
N ALA A 66 4.52 -6.31 -2.78
CA ALA A 66 4.50 -7.73 -2.44
C ALA A 66 5.47 -8.54 -3.32
N LYS A 67 5.50 -8.29 -4.63
CA LYS A 67 6.41 -8.98 -5.57
C LYS A 67 7.87 -8.59 -5.36
N THR A 68 8.17 -7.30 -5.21
CA THR A 68 9.54 -6.78 -5.04
C THR A 68 10.17 -7.32 -3.76
N PHE A 69 9.41 -7.36 -2.66
CA PHE A 69 9.87 -7.93 -1.40
C PHE A 69 9.97 -9.45 -1.44
N THR A 70 9.09 -10.12 -2.19
CA THR A 70 9.17 -11.57 -2.44
C THR A 70 10.36 -11.94 -3.33
N ILE A 71 10.75 -11.10 -4.29
CA ILE A 71 11.95 -11.33 -5.13
C ILE A 71 13.23 -11.03 -4.33
N MET A 72 13.22 -10.03 -3.45
CA MET A 72 14.30 -9.75 -2.49
C MET A 72 14.34 -10.73 -1.29
N ARG A 73 13.61 -11.86 -1.35
CA ARG A 73 13.41 -12.85 -0.26
C ARG A 73 14.67 -13.35 0.42
N SER A 74 15.83 -13.33 -0.24
CA SER A 74 17.07 -13.81 0.39
C SER A 74 17.74 -12.77 1.31
N ILE A 75 17.30 -11.50 1.29
CA ILE A 75 17.93 -10.40 2.05
C ILE A 75 16.91 -9.65 2.91
N ALA A 76 15.65 -9.54 2.46
CA ALA A 76 14.58 -8.80 3.14
C ALA A 76 13.69 -9.66 4.07
N GLN A 77 14.12 -10.90 4.37
CA GLN A 77 13.37 -11.90 5.14
C GLN A 77 12.92 -11.40 6.52
N THR A 78 13.53 -10.33 7.05
CA THR A 78 13.21 -9.77 8.35
C THR A 78 11.95 -8.89 8.31
N SER A 79 11.81 -7.89 7.44
CA SER A 79 10.70 -6.93 7.61
C SER A 79 9.34 -7.49 7.18
N PHE A 80 9.19 -8.02 5.96
CA PHE A 80 7.88 -8.43 5.44
C PHE A 80 7.30 -9.69 6.12
N GLN A 81 8.15 -10.68 6.46
CA GLN A 81 7.70 -11.86 7.19
C GLN A 81 7.54 -11.59 8.69
N LEU A 82 8.28 -10.65 9.31
CA LEU A 82 7.90 -10.18 10.66
C LEU A 82 6.60 -9.38 10.65
N LEU A 83 6.27 -8.71 9.53
CA LEU A 83 5.00 -8.01 9.33
C LEU A 83 3.82 -8.97 9.11
N LEU A 84 4.01 -10.06 8.35
CA LEU A 84 2.95 -11.05 8.08
C LEU A 84 2.83 -12.16 9.15
N ASN A 85 3.95 -12.70 9.68
CA ASN A 85 3.95 -13.94 10.48
C ASN A 85 3.91 -13.73 12.00
N LYS A 86 3.77 -12.50 12.51
CA LYS A 86 3.52 -12.24 13.94
C LYS A 86 4.58 -12.83 14.90
N GLN A 87 5.80 -13.09 14.44
CA GLN A 87 6.83 -13.82 15.22
C GLN A 87 7.71 -12.93 16.12
N GLY A 88 7.13 -11.91 16.78
CA GLY A 88 7.88 -11.07 17.72
C GLY A 88 7.00 -10.25 18.68
N GLY A 89 6.93 -10.68 19.94
CA GLY A 89 6.34 -9.94 21.06
C GLY A 89 4.82 -9.75 21.00
N LYS A 90 4.22 -9.18 22.07
CA LYS A 90 2.78 -8.86 22.14
C LYS A 90 2.42 -7.79 21.09
N ARG A 91 2.23 -8.19 19.83
CA ARG A 91 2.09 -7.30 18.66
C ARG A 91 0.67 -7.12 18.13
N ALA A 92 -0.30 -7.91 18.59
CA ALA A 92 -1.71 -7.70 18.28
C ALA A 92 -2.26 -6.30 18.64
N THR A 93 -1.54 -5.52 19.49
CA THR A 93 -1.84 -4.13 19.81
C THR A 93 -1.09 -3.09 18.96
N TRP A 94 -0.04 -3.51 18.24
CA TRP A 94 0.88 -2.67 17.44
C TRP A 94 0.76 -2.91 15.93
N GLU A 95 -0.19 -3.71 15.46
CA GLU A 95 -0.39 -3.98 14.03
C GLU A 95 -1.25 -2.88 13.41
N TYR A 96 -0.69 -2.10 12.47
CA TYR A 96 -1.49 -1.25 11.60
C TYR A 96 -2.14 -2.10 10.50
N PRO A 97 -3.32 -1.68 9.99
CA PRO A 97 -3.98 -2.38 8.88
C PRO A 97 -3.13 -2.25 7.61
N PHE A 98 -2.29 -3.24 7.32
CA PHE A 98 -1.25 -3.20 6.27
C PHE A 98 -1.80 -2.80 4.90
N ALA A 99 -2.87 -3.47 4.42
CA ALA A 99 -3.45 -3.15 3.13
C ALA A 99 -4.06 -1.74 3.09
N ALA A 100 -4.80 -1.35 4.14
CA ALA A 100 -5.36 0.00 4.24
C ALA A 100 -4.26 1.08 4.29
N ALA A 101 -3.15 0.82 4.99
CA ALA A 101 -1.99 1.71 5.03
C ALA A 101 -1.37 1.89 3.65
N GLY A 102 -1.25 0.82 2.87
CA GLY A 102 -0.77 0.90 1.49
C GLY A 102 -1.66 1.73 0.58
N VAL A 103 -2.98 1.57 0.69
CA VAL A 103 -3.93 2.43 -0.05
C VAL A 103 -3.77 3.90 0.36
N ASN A 104 -3.59 4.18 1.65
CA ASN A 104 -3.38 5.53 2.17
C ASN A 104 -2.06 6.15 1.68
N ILE A 105 -0.96 5.38 1.65
CA ILE A 105 0.33 5.85 1.14
C ILE A 105 0.20 6.24 -0.34
N THR A 106 -0.44 5.39 -1.14
CA THR A 106 -0.68 5.71 -2.56
C THR A 106 -1.44 7.03 -2.68
N TYR A 107 -2.55 7.16 -1.94
CA TYR A 107 -3.35 8.37 -1.93
C TYR A 107 -2.54 9.61 -1.52
N MET A 108 -1.73 9.51 -0.47
CA MET A 108 -0.86 10.59 0.00
C MET A 108 0.15 11.02 -1.07
N ILE A 109 0.86 10.08 -1.71
CA ILE A 109 1.82 10.40 -2.77
C ILE A 109 1.10 11.10 -3.94
N MET A 110 -0.09 10.63 -4.30
CA MET A 110 -0.91 11.26 -5.34
C MET A 110 -1.32 12.70 -4.98
N GLN A 111 -1.62 12.98 -3.70
CA GLN A 111 -1.92 14.33 -3.20
C GLN A 111 -0.67 15.22 -3.20
N MET A 112 0.47 14.73 -2.72
CA MET A 112 1.73 15.49 -2.68
C MET A 112 2.23 15.87 -4.09
N LEU A 113 2.03 14.98 -5.06
CA LEU A 113 2.34 15.24 -6.46
C LEU A 113 1.22 15.97 -7.21
N ASP A 114 0.13 16.26 -6.50
CA ASP A 114 -1.03 17.02 -6.99
C ASP A 114 -1.60 16.43 -8.31
N LEU A 115 -1.57 15.10 -8.46
CA LEU A 115 -1.87 14.40 -9.72
C LEU A 115 -3.33 14.58 -10.20
N HIS A 116 -4.20 15.12 -9.35
CA HIS A 116 -5.61 15.37 -9.65
C HIS A 116 -5.96 16.83 -9.98
N SER A 117 -5.02 17.76 -9.82
CA SER A 117 -5.30 19.19 -9.99
C SER A 117 -5.19 19.65 -11.43
N SER A 118 -6.21 20.40 -11.83
CA SER A 118 -6.29 21.17 -13.08
C SER A 118 -5.65 22.57 -12.99
N LYS A 119 -5.09 22.95 -11.82
CA LYS A 119 -4.52 24.29 -11.57
C LYS A 119 -3.12 24.46 -12.20
N PRO A 120 -2.65 25.71 -12.38
CA PRO A 120 -1.36 25.99 -12.99
C PRO A 120 -0.21 25.29 -12.26
N ARG A 121 0.71 24.71 -13.05
CA ARG A 121 1.82 23.88 -12.56
C ARG A 121 2.84 24.73 -11.79
N THR A 122 3.31 24.26 -10.64
CA THR A 122 4.54 24.79 -10.03
C THR A 122 5.75 24.16 -10.72
N PHE A 123 6.87 24.89 -10.82
CA PHE A 123 8.10 24.39 -11.42
C PHE A 123 8.61 23.12 -10.73
N VAL A 124 8.57 23.09 -9.39
CA VAL A 124 8.99 21.94 -8.59
C VAL A 124 8.16 20.69 -8.92
N ARG A 125 6.83 20.81 -9.01
CA ARG A 125 5.96 19.69 -9.40
C ARG A 125 6.30 19.18 -10.80
N ALA A 126 6.54 20.08 -11.75
CA ALA A 126 6.87 19.70 -13.12
C ALA A 126 8.17 18.88 -13.19
N VAL A 127 9.20 19.29 -12.44
CA VAL A 127 10.48 18.58 -12.34
C VAL A 127 10.29 17.20 -11.71
N PHE A 128 9.52 17.08 -10.62
CA PHE A 128 9.27 15.78 -9.98
C PHE A 128 8.47 14.82 -10.88
N ILE A 129 7.43 15.31 -11.57
CA ILE A 129 6.68 14.48 -12.50
C ILE A 129 7.56 14.05 -13.67
N GLN A 130 8.42 14.94 -14.19
CA GLN A 130 9.35 14.60 -15.25
C GLN A 130 10.31 13.49 -14.78
N MET A 131 10.93 13.64 -13.60
CA MET A 131 11.82 12.63 -13.03
C MET A 131 11.11 11.28 -12.85
N LEU A 132 9.86 11.28 -12.34
CA LEU A 132 9.07 10.06 -12.19
C LEU A 132 8.65 9.45 -13.54
N SER A 133 8.65 10.22 -14.63
CA SER A 133 8.32 9.72 -15.97
C SER A 133 9.51 9.12 -16.72
N GLU A 134 10.73 9.27 -16.21
CA GLU A 134 11.95 8.73 -16.84
C GLU A 134 12.12 7.22 -16.62
N ASP A 135 11.50 6.68 -15.56
CA ASP A 135 11.53 5.25 -15.22
C ASP A 135 10.11 4.77 -14.89
N GLU A 136 9.66 3.72 -15.57
CA GLU A 136 8.33 3.13 -15.42
C GLU A 136 8.03 2.63 -14.00
N TRP A 137 9.06 2.32 -13.20
CA TRP A 137 8.93 1.88 -11.81
C TRP A 137 9.21 2.98 -10.80
N ALA A 138 9.51 4.22 -11.21
CA ALA A 138 9.89 5.28 -10.28
C ALA A 138 8.81 5.55 -9.23
N PHE A 139 7.54 5.54 -9.65
CA PHE A 139 6.41 5.72 -8.74
C PHE A 139 6.26 4.55 -7.76
N ASP A 140 6.40 3.32 -8.24
CA ASP A 140 6.34 2.12 -7.41
C ASP A 140 7.50 2.02 -6.41
N LEU A 141 8.70 2.42 -6.82
CA LEU A 141 9.87 2.50 -5.94
C LEU A 141 9.70 3.58 -4.86
N LEU A 142 9.16 4.76 -5.24
CA LEU A 142 8.81 5.81 -4.29
C LEU A 142 7.77 5.31 -3.27
N TYR A 143 6.76 4.58 -3.74
CA TYR A 143 5.77 3.91 -2.89
C TYR A 143 6.43 2.95 -1.91
N CYS A 144 7.33 2.06 -2.37
CA CYS A 144 8.06 1.13 -1.52
C CYS A 144 8.85 1.85 -0.41
N VAL A 145 9.55 2.93 -0.75
CA VAL A 145 10.31 3.73 0.21
C VAL A 145 9.39 4.39 1.23
N ALA A 146 8.28 5.00 0.79
CA ALA A 146 7.30 5.62 1.68
C ALA A 146 6.70 4.59 2.66
N PHE A 147 6.41 3.38 2.19
CA PHE A 147 5.91 2.29 3.01
C PHE A 147 6.93 1.86 4.07
N MET A 148 8.20 1.69 3.70
CA MET A 148 9.27 1.38 4.66
C MET A 148 9.47 2.48 5.71
N VAL A 149 9.31 3.74 5.33
CA VAL A 149 9.39 4.88 6.27
C VAL A 149 8.21 4.86 7.24
N LEU A 150 6.98 4.61 6.76
CA LEU A 150 5.81 4.45 7.63
C LEU A 150 6.05 3.34 8.66
N ASP A 151 6.49 2.17 8.20
CA ASP A 151 6.74 1.01 9.06
C ASP A 151 7.77 1.33 10.15
N LYS A 152 8.90 1.91 9.75
CA LYS A 152 9.94 2.33 10.69
C LYS A 152 9.39 3.29 11.74
N GLN A 153 8.65 4.33 11.34
CA GLN A 153 8.09 5.30 12.28
C GLN A 153 7.03 4.70 13.20
N TRP A 154 6.21 3.78 12.68
CA TRP A 154 5.20 3.07 13.45
C TRP A 154 5.84 2.27 14.60
N LEU A 155 6.95 1.58 14.31
CA LEU A 155 7.70 0.80 15.29
C LEU A 155 8.44 1.68 16.30
N GLU A 156 9.13 2.72 15.84
CA GLU A 156 9.86 3.64 16.72
C GLU A 156 8.94 4.34 17.72
N LYS A 157 7.73 4.69 17.30
CA LYS A 157 6.76 5.36 18.18
C LYS A 157 6.00 4.40 19.09
N SER A 158 6.16 3.08 18.90
CA SER A 158 5.26 2.09 19.50
C SER A 158 3.82 2.54 19.29
N ALA A 159 3.38 2.58 18.03
CA ALA A 159 2.07 3.10 17.66
C ALA A 159 1.01 1.99 17.69
N THR A 160 -0.15 2.29 18.26
CA THR A 160 -1.27 1.36 18.35
C THR A 160 -2.22 1.53 17.17
N TYR A 161 -3.10 0.55 16.93
CA TYR A 161 -4.15 0.67 15.92
C TYR A 161 -4.97 1.97 16.02
N MET A 162 -5.20 2.48 17.24
CA MET A 162 -5.92 3.75 17.46
C MET A 162 -5.16 4.96 16.92
N ASP A 163 -3.83 4.86 16.84
CA ASP A 163 -2.98 5.88 16.25
C ASP A 163 -2.99 5.84 14.73
N PHE A 164 -3.65 4.88 14.08
CA PHE A 164 -3.70 4.79 12.62
C PHE A 164 -4.33 6.04 11.98
N ASN A 165 -5.41 6.55 12.58
CA ASN A 165 -6.02 7.82 12.15
C ASN A 165 -5.17 9.06 12.51
N VAL A 166 -4.18 8.91 13.38
CA VAL A 166 -3.23 9.97 13.80
C VAL A 166 -1.92 9.88 12.98
N PHE A 167 -1.61 8.69 12.47
CA PHE A 167 -0.64 8.40 11.41
C PHE A 167 -1.19 8.72 10.01
N ASP A 168 -2.33 9.40 9.95
CA ASP A 168 -2.53 10.48 8.97
C ASP A 168 -1.58 11.69 9.21
N LEU A 169 -0.54 11.48 10.02
CA LEU A 169 0.84 11.97 9.98
C LEU A 169 1.05 13.47 10.26
N PRO A 170 1.90 13.78 11.26
CA PRO A 170 2.66 15.03 11.35
C PRO A 170 3.58 15.32 10.14
N ILE A 171 3.75 14.37 9.20
CA ILE A 171 4.37 14.59 7.87
C ILE A 171 3.39 15.29 6.89
N MET A 172 2.08 15.32 7.19
CA MET A 172 1.03 15.95 6.38
C MET A 172 0.71 17.41 6.77
N LYS A 173 1.53 18.05 7.60
CA LYS A 173 1.45 19.49 7.88
C LYS A 173 2.84 20.11 7.81
N ALA A 174 3.30 20.37 6.60
CA ALA A 174 4.10 21.57 6.37
C ALA A 174 3.18 22.80 6.52
#